data_AF-A0A0W0G8S0-F1
#
_entry.id   AF-A0A0W0G8S0-F1
#
_cell.length_a   1.000
_cell.length_b   1.000
_cell.length_c   1.000
_cell.angle_alpha   90.00
_cell.angle_beta   90.00
_cell.angle_gamma   90.00
#
_symmetry.space_group_name_H-M   'P 1'
#
loop_
_entity.id
_entity.type
_entity.pdbx_description
1 polymer ?
#
loop_
_entity_poly.entity_id
_entity_poly.type
_entity_poly.pdbx_seq_one_letter_code
_entity_poly.pdbx_strand_id
1 'polypeptide(L)'
;MASRPTVNIRSTAGEASTSLPLPAVLTAPIRLDVVAQVHKSIAKNKRQAYAVSEKAGHQTSAESWGTGRAVARIPRVGGGGTHRSGQAAFGNMCRGGRMFAPTKTWRKWHVKVNQNQRRFAVVSALAASALPSLVLARGHRIEQIEEVPLVISNEVESFKKTKEAVTLLKSLHAYADVVKVSNSRKLRAGKGKMRNRRHRQRRGPLVVYNEDNGIVRAFRNLPGVEVVNVRGLNLLQLAPGGHLGRFVIWTEGAFGLLDEVFGTFDKASTHKKDYFLPTAKISNPDVTRLINSTEIQSIVRPAGQKTQKRPWTQKKNPLVNKAVLFRLNPYAKTIRRQELLKQERQKKKGPKKDVNNKRIGEATNVIVRNVMEEDSTYPS
;
A
#
# COMPACT_ATOMS: atom_id res chain seq x y z
N MET A 1 -13.26 -21.87 2.36
CA MET A 1 -13.05 -21.54 0.93
C MET A 1 -13.75 -22.60 0.11
N ALA A 2 -14.36 -22.26 -1.02
CA ALA A 2 -14.77 -23.27 -2.00
C ALA A 2 -13.49 -23.83 -2.63
N SER A 3 -12.98 -24.93 -2.10
CA SER A 3 -11.86 -25.65 -2.69
C SER A 3 -12.40 -26.65 -3.70
N ARG A 4 -11.86 -26.63 -4.93
CA ARG A 4 -12.02 -27.78 -5.81
C ARG A 4 -11.28 -28.97 -5.17
N PRO A 5 -11.93 -30.11 -4.96
CA PRO A 5 -11.28 -31.24 -4.31
C PRO A 5 -10.19 -31.85 -5.19
N THR A 6 -10.32 -31.74 -6.52
CA THR A 6 -9.40 -32.29 -7.50
C THR A 6 -9.02 -31.26 -8.58
N VAL A 7 -7.85 -31.47 -9.18
CA VAL A 7 -7.25 -30.66 -10.25
C VAL A 7 -6.92 -31.59 -11.43
N ASN A 8 -7.23 -31.16 -12.64
CA ASN A 8 -6.96 -31.95 -13.84
C ASN A 8 -5.48 -31.85 -14.25
N ILE A 9 -4.91 -32.98 -14.64
CA ILE A 9 -3.60 -33.06 -15.27
C ILE A 9 -3.78 -32.84 -16.77
N ARG A 10 -2.90 -32.02 -17.35
CA ARG A 10 -2.86 -31.76 -18.80
C ARG A 10 -1.78 -32.57 -19.47
N SER A 11 -2.12 -33.21 -20.58
CA SER A 11 -1.17 -33.87 -21.47
C SER A 11 -0.30 -32.84 -22.19
N THR A 12 0.71 -33.32 -22.92
CA THR A 12 1.55 -32.45 -23.77
C THR A 12 0.77 -31.76 -24.90
N ALA A 13 -0.36 -32.35 -25.32
CA ALA A 13 -1.28 -31.78 -26.29
C ALA A 13 -2.24 -30.72 -25.71
N GLY A 14 -2.31 -30.59 -24.37
CA GLY A 14 -3.20 -29.64 -23.67
C GLY A 14 -4.55 -30.23 -23.26
N GLU A 15 -4.83 -31.47 -23.66
CA GLU A 15 -6.04 -32.20 -23.27
C GLU A 15 -5.98 -32.63 -21.80
N ALA A 16 -7.13 -32.69 -21.14
CA ALA A 16 -7.24 -33.23 -19.79
C ALA A 16 -7.05 -34.75 -19.82
N SER A 17 -6.16 -35.27 -18.99
CA SER A 17 -5.95 -36.70 -18.80
C SER A 17 -6.63 -37.17 -17.51
N THR A 18 -5.85 -37.31 -16.44
CA THR A 18 -6.26 -37.77 -15.12
C THR A 18 -6.43 -36.59 -14.17
N SER A 19 -6.86 -36.83 -12.93
CA SER A 19 -6.98 -35.78 -11.91
C SER A 19 -6.24 -36.17 -10.63
N LEU A 20 -5.76 -35.17 -9.90
CA LEU A 20 -5.12 -35.32 -8.58
C LEU A 20 -5.88 -34.54 -7.52
N PRO A 21 -5.85 -35.00 -6.25
CA PRO A 21 -6.39 -34.21 -5.14
C PRO A 21 -5.63 -32.89 -5.00
N LEU A 22 -6.33 -31.83 -4.62
CA LEU A 22 -5.73 -30.52 -4.37
C LEU A 22 -4.92 -30.56 -3.06
N PRO A 23 -3.59 -30.29 -3.08
CA PRO A 23 -2.76 -30.29 -1.88
C PRO A 23 -3.22 -29.25 -0.86
N ALA A 24 -3.20 -29.61 0.43
CA ALA A 24 -3.69 -28.77 1.52
C ALA A 24 -2.96 -27.42 1.59
N VAL A 25 -1.68 -27.38 1.19
CA VAL A 25 -0.86 -26.15 1.15
C VAL A 25 -1.47 -25.04 0.29
N LEU A 26 -2.25 -25.40 -0.74
CA LEU A 26 -2.88 -24.43 -1.64
C LEU A 26 -4.15 -23.79 -1.06
N THR A 27 -4.67 -24.36 0.03
CA THR A 27 -5.81 -23.82 0.79
C THR A 27 -5.39 -23.04 2.05
N ALA A 28 -4.08 -22.94 2.29
CA ALA A 28 -3.53 -22.26 3.45
C ALA A 28 -3.85 -20.74 3.47
N PRO A 29 -3.85 -20.09 4.64
CA PRO A 29 -4.15 -18.68 4.76
C PRO A 29 -3.12 -17.81 4.02
N ILE A 30 -3.62 -16.84 3.25
CA ILE A 30 -2.81 -15.91 2.48
C ILE A 30 -2.52 -14.66 3.34
N ARG A 31 -1.24 -14.41 3.65
CA ARG A 31 -0.78 -13.21 4.38
C ARG A 31 0.26 -12.41 3.61
N LEU A 32 -0.20 -11.33 2.98
CA LEU A 32 0.67 -10.42 2.22
C LEU A 32 1.69 -9.69 3.09
N ASP A 33 1.31 -9.31 4.30
CA ASP A 33 2.15 -8.61 5.28
C ASP A 33 3.39 -9.44 5.67
N VAL A 34 3.17 -10.71 6.02
CA VAL A 34 4.24 -11.66 6.34
C VAL A 34 5.14 -11.88 5.13
N VAL A 35 4.55 -12.09 3.96
CA VAL A 35 5.29 -12.34 2.71
C VAL A 35 6.16 -11.14 2.34
N ALA A 36 5.62 -9.91 2.40
CA ALA A 36 6.37 -8.70 2.10
C ALA A 36 7.53 -8.48 3.07
N GLN A 37 7.30 -8.66 4.38
CA GLN A 37 8.33 -8.50 5.41
C GLN A 37 9.45 -9.54 5.27
N VAL A 38 9.07 -10.82 5.10
CA VAL A 38 10.01 -11.93 4.95
C VAL A 38 10.79 -11.80 3.64
N HIS A 39 10.12 -11.51 2.53
CA HIS A 39 10.77 -11.29 1.23
C HIS A 39 11.81 -10.17 1.31
N LYS A 40 11.45 -9.00 1.88
CA LYS A 40 12.39 -7.87 2.08
C LYS A 40 13.62 -8.29 2.87
N SER A 41 13.44 -9.13 3.89
CA SER A 41 14.53 -9.57 4.76
C SER A 41 15.43 -10.61 4.09
N ILE A 42 14.85 -11.61 3.41
CA ILE A 42 15.61 -12.61 2.65
C ILE A 42 16.36 -11.96 1.48
N ALA A 43 15.74 -11.02 0.77
CA ALA A 43 16.36 -10.33 -0.38
C ALA A 43 17.64 -9.55 0.01
N LYS A 44 17.74 -9.07 1.26
CA LYS A 44 18.95 -8.42 1.77
C LYS A 44 20.15 -9.37 1.82
N ASN A 45 19.92 -10.67 2.02
CA ASN A 45 20.99 -11.66 2.18
C ASN A 45 21.79 -11.92 0.89
N LYS A 46 21.26 -11.54 -0.28
CA LYS A 46 21.97 -11.64 -1.57
C LYS A 46 22.89 -10.44 -1.86
N ARG A 47 22.91 -9.42 -1.01
CA ARG A 47 23.70 -8.21 -1.24
C ARG A 47 25.19 -8.50 -1.02
N GLN A 48 26.03 -8.08 -1.97
CA GLN A 48 27.48 -8.04 -1.78
C GLN A 48 27.85 -6.78 -0.98
N ALA A 49 28.77 -6.94 -0.03
CA ALA A 49 29.28 -5.83 0.75
C ALA A 49 30.02 -4.83 -0.16
N TYR A 50 29.90 -3.55 0.15
CA TYR A 50 30.68 -2.49 -0.48
C TYR A 50 31.13 -1.51 0.59
N ALA A 51 32.34 -1.00 0.45
CA ALA A 51 32.95 -0.06 1.38
C ALA A 51 33.83 0.93 0.61
N VAL A 52 34.12 2.06 1.25
CA VAL A 52 35.17 2.97 0.78
C VAL A 52 36.43 2.65 1.57
N SER A 53 37.59 2.76 0.91
CA SER A 53 38.89 2.57 1.58
C SER A 53 38.99 3.49 2.79
N GLU A 54 39.51 2.98 3.90
CA GLU A 54 39.64 3.72 5.15
C GLU A 54 40.53 4.97 5.01
N LYS A 55 41.58 4.87 4.19
CA LYS A 55 42.52 5.96 3.94
C LYS A 55 42.03 6.95 2.88
N ALA A 56 40.86 6.72 2.26
CA ALA A 56 40.37 7.58 1.18
C ALA A 56 40.15 9.02 1.68
N GLY A 57 40.83 9.98 1.03
CA GLY A 57 40.77 11.39 1.41
C GLY A 57 41.58 11.76 2.66
N HIS A 58 42.37 10.82 3.21
CA HIS A 58 43.22 10.97 4.40
C HIS A 58 44.72 10.71 4.17
N GLN A 59 45.15 10.52 2.93
CA GLN A 59 46.54 10.22 2.59
C GLN A 59 47.46 11.47 2.53
N THR A 60 46.89 12.68 2.63
CA THR A 60 47.65 13.94 2.57
C THR A 60 48.21 14.32 3.94
N SER A 61 49.40 14.95 3.99
CA SER A 61 50.04 15.48 5.22
C SER A 61 49.47 16.83 5.68
N ALA A 62 48.17 17.04 5.54
CA ALA A 62 47.55 18.35 5.76
C ALA A 62 47.42 18.71 7.23
N GLU A 63 47.70 19.96 7.59
CA GLU A 63 47.58 20.48 8.95
C GLU A 63 46.88 21.85 8.95
N SER A 64 46.21 22.20 10.04
CA SER A 64 45.53 23.49 10.13
C SER A 64 46.56 24.60 10.36
N TRP A 65 46.49 25.67 9.57
CA TRP A 65 47.34 26.85 9.79
C TRP A 65 46.90 27.72 10.98
N GLY A 66 45.79 27.38 11.63
CA GLY A 66 45.28 28.11 12.79
C GLY A 66 44.65 29.47 12.45
N THR A 67 44.64 30.36 13.43
CA THR A 67 44.12 31.74 13.31
C THR A 67 45.15 32.70 12.74
N GLY A 68 44.73 33.93 12.41
CA GLY A 68 45.66 35.02 12.08
C GLY A 68 46.17 35.04 10.63
N ARG A 69 45.60 34.22 9.74
CA ARG A 69 45.99 34.14 8.32
C ARG A 69 44.87 34.44 7.33
N ALA A 70 43.80 35.11 7.78
CA ALA A 70 42.61 35.45 7.00
C ALA A 70 41.98 34.26 6.24
N VAL A 71 42.07 33.04 6.79
CA VAL A 71 41.52 31.81 6.20
C VAL A 71 40.82 30.94 7.25
N ALA A 72 39.88 30.11 6.80
CA ALA A 72 39.21 29.12 7.66
C ALA A 72 40.20 28.09 8.23
N ARG A 73 39.96 27.63 9.47
CA ARG A 73 40.82 26.74 10.26
C ARG A 73 40.79 25.26 9.83
N ILE A 74 40.39 24.95 8.60
CA ILE A 74 40.40 23.59 8.06
C ILE A 74 41.86 23.18 7.75
N PRO A 75 42.26 21.91 7.97
CA PRO A 75 43.58 21.42 7.58
C PRO A 75 43.91 21.69 6.10
N ARG A 76 45.12 22.17 5.81
CA ARG A 76 45.61 22.52 4.48
C ARG A 76 46.85 21.73 4.12
N VAL A 77 46.98 21.34 2.86
CA VAL A 77 48.15 20.59 2.36
C VAL A 77 49.39 21.49 2.43
N GLY A 78 50.47 20.98 3.04
CA GLY A 78 51.74 21.69 3.15
C GLY A 78 52.53 21.79 1.84
N GLY A 79 53.69 22.44 1.91
CA GLY A 79 54.60 22.63 0.78
C GLY A 79 54.20 23.78 -0.16
N GLY A 80 54.84 23.84 -1.33
CA GLY A 80 54.64 24.85 -2.37
C GLY A 80 54.86 24.28 -3.78
N GLY A 81 54.73 25.11 -4.81
CA GLY A 81 55.02 24.75 -6.21
C GLY A 81 53.95 23.92 -6.93
N THR A 82 52.93 23.41 -6.24
CA THR A 82 51.80 22.69 -6.86
C THR A 82 50.48 23.40 -6.63
N HIS A 83 49.51 23.21 -7.53
CA HIS A 83 48.15 23.72 -7.33
C HIS A 83 47.45 23.14 -6.10
N ARG A 84 47.94 22.02 -5.54
CA ARG A 84 47.35 21.37 -4.37
C ARG A 84 47.83 21.99 -3.05
N SER A 85 49.02 22.59 -3.03
CA SER A 85 49.58 23.27 -1.86
C SER A 85 48.65 24.39 -1.35
N GLY A 86 48.44 24.46 -0.04
CA GLY A 86 47.54 25.44 0.59
C GLY A 86 46.04 25.15 0.45
N GLN A 87 45.62 24.14 -0.31
CA GLN A 87 44.21 23.75 -0.41
C GLN A 87 43.74 23.01 0.85
N ALA A 88 42.46 23.17 1.19
CA ALA A 88 41.82 22.46 2.29
C ALA A 88 41.69 20.94 2.00
N ALA A 89 41.91 20.12 3.02
CA ALA A 89 41.92 18.66 2.95
C ALA A 89 41.12 18.03 4.11
N PHE A 90 41.00 16.69 4.07
CA PHE A 90 40.29 15.82 5.03
C PHE A 90 38.77 16.05 5.19
N GLY A 91 38.29 17.29 5.25
CA GLY A 91 36.89 17.62 5.50
C GLY A 91 35.96 17.07 4.41
N ASN A 92 34.74 16.69 4.79
CA ASN A 92 33.69 16.21 3.88
C ASN A 92 33.13 17.30 2.96
N MET A 93 33.36 18.57 3.30
CA MET A 93 33.09 19.72 2.42
C MET A 93 34.24 20.02 1.45
N CYS A 94 35.43 19.43 1.66
CA CYS A 94 36.61 19.74 0.86
C CYS A 94 36.72 18.85 -0.38
N ARG A 95 37.12 19.43 -1.52
CA ARG A 95 37.42 18.68 -2.74
C ARG A 95 38.59 17.71 -2.50
N GLY A 96 38.34 16.42 -2.75
CA GLY A 96 39.31 15.35 -2.49
C GLY A 96 39.46 14.98 -1.00
N GLY A 97 38.64 15.54 -0.12
CA GLY A 97 38.52 15.11 1.28
C GLY A 97 37.72 13.82 1.42
N ARG A 98 37.59 13.31 2.65
CA ARG A 98 36.85 12.08 2.93
C ARG A 98 35.35 12.34 3.02
N MET A 99 34.54 11.34 2.71
CA MET A 99 33.09 11.39 2.93
C MET A 99 32.75 11.37 4.43
N PHE A 100 31.64 12.00 4.83
CA PHE A 100 31.07 11.82 6.18
C PHE A 100 30.50 10.41 6.36
N ALA A 101 30.81 9.76 7.49
CA ALA A 101 30.43 8.37 7.79
C ALA A 101 30.72 7.39 6.63
N PRO A 102 32.01 7.16 6.26
CA PRO A 102 32.36 6.26 5.17
C PRO A 102 31.74 4.87 5.34
N THR A 103 31.25 4.29 4.26
CA THR A 103 30.64 2.95 4.30
C THR A 103 31.68 1.91 4.70
N LYS A 104 31.38 1.14 5.74
CA LYS A 104 32.25 0.10 6.28
C LYS A 104 31.79 -1.29 5.86
N THR A 105 32.75 -2.22 5.80
CA THR A 105 32.51 -3.62 5.40
C THR A 105 31.61 -4.35 6.40
N TRP A 106 31.75 -4.06 7.70
CA TRP A 106 30.99 -4.70 8.80
C TRP A 106 29.56 -4.19 9.00
N ARG A 107 29.01 -3.41 8.05
CA ARG A 107 27.58 -3.07 8.07
C ARG A 107 26.76 -4.37 8.18
N LYS A 108 25.66 -4.37 8.94
CA LYS A 108 24.73 -5.50 9.00
C LYS A 108 24.02 -5.70 7.66
N TRP A 109 24.62 -6.47 6.75
CA TRP A 109 24.10 -6.75 5.41
C TRP A 109 22.99 -7.79 5.44
N HIS A 110 23.20 -8.83 6.24
CA HIS A 110 22.33 -10.00 6.33
C HIS A 110 21.31 -9.85 7.46
N VAL A 111 20.13 -10.42 7.24
CA VAL A 111 19.03 -10.49 8.21
C VAL A 111 18.66 -11.95 8.41
N LYS A 112 18.81 -12.42 9.66
CA LYS A 112 18.29 -13.72 10.10
C LYS A 112 16.77 -13.60 10.20
N VAL A 113 16.06 -14.42 9.43
CA VAL A 113 14.59 -14.55 9.52
C VAL A 113 14.24 -15.90 10.12
N ASN A 114 13.24 -15.93 11.01
CA ASN A 114 12.80 -17.15 11.67
C ASN A 114 12.31 -18.20 10.66
N GLN A 115 12.66 -19.47 10.88
CA GLN A 115 12.37 -20.54 9.93
C GLN A 115 10.86 -20.71 9.70
N ASN A 116 10.06 -20.67 10.76
CA ASN A 116 8.60 -20.77 10.66
C ASN A 116 7.97 -19.59 9.91
N GLN A 117 8.51 -18.38 10.05
CA GLN A 117 8.05 -17.23 9.24
C GLN A 117 8.40 -17.40 7.76
N ARG A 118 9.57 -17.97 7.43
CA ARG A 118 9.92 -18.29 6.04
C ARG A 118 8.99 -19.34 5.47
N ARG A 119 8.73 -20.42 6.21
CA ARG A 119 7.81 -21.49 5.81
C ARG A 119 6.40 -20.94 5.60
N PHE A 120 5.88 -20.16 6.55
CA PHE A 120 4.58 -19.47 6.43
C PHE A 120 4.52 -18.63 5.15
N ALA A 121 5.53 -17.79 4.90
CA ALA A 121 5.54 -16.94 3.72
C ALA A 121 5.55 -17.74 2.40
N VAL A 122 6.28 -18.86 2.35
CA VAL A 122 6.26 -19.77 1.18
C VAL A 122 4.88 -20.37 0.99
N VAL A 123 4.27 -20.88 2.06
CA VAL A 123 2.92 -21.46 2.02
C VAL A 123 1.88 -20.44 1.57
N SER A 124 1.88 -19.21 2.12
CA SER A 124 0.97 -18.15 1.66
C SER A 124 1.21 -17.76 0.20
N ALA A 125 2.45 -17.79 -0.28
CA ALA A 125 2.75 -17.52 -1.68
C ALA A 125 2.26 -18.62 -2.62
N LEU A 126 2.33 -19.89 -2.19
CA LEU A 126 1.79 -21.04 -2.91
C LEU A 126 0.26 -20.99 -2.96
N ALA A 127 -0.41 -20.79 -1.83
CA ALA A 127 -1.87 -20.64 -1.79
C ALA A 127 -2.34 -19.51 -2.71
N ALA A 128 -1.62 -18.38 -2.74
CA ALA A 128 -1.95 -17.28 -3.66
C ALA A 128 -1.73 -17.62 -5.14
N SER A 129 -0.84 -18.56 -5.48
CA SER A 129 -0.63 -19.00 -6.87
C SER A 129 -1.76 -19.89 -7.40
N ALA A 130 -2.57 -20.48 -6.51
CA ALA A 130 -3.73 -21.28 -6.88
C ALA A 130 -4.97 -20.44 -7.22
N LEU A 131 -4.98 -19.14 -6.91
CA LEU A 131 -6.13 -18.27 -7.13
C LEU A 131 -5.98 -17.49 -8.45
N PRO A 132 -6.84 -17.73 -9.47
CA PRO A 132 -6.77 -17.04 -10.75
C PRO A 132 -6.83 -15.51 -10.61
N SER A 133 -7.64 -15.01 -9.69
CA SER A 133 -7.80 -13.57 -9.43
C SER A 133 -6.50 -12.91 -8.97
N LEU A 134 -5.73 -13.57 -8.09
CA LEU A 134 -4.44 -13.05 -7.62
C LEU A 134 -3.36 -13.16 -8.71
N VAL A 135 -3.40 -14.21 -9.52
CA VAL A 135 -2.47 -14.40 -10.65
C VAL A 135 -2.68 -13.36 -11.75
N LEU A 136 -3.94 -13.07 -12.08
CA LEU A 136 -4.32 -11.98 -12.99
C LEU A 136 -3.97 -10.61 -12.41
N ALA A 137 -4.27 -10.36 -11.13
CA ALA A 137 -3.97 -9.08 -10.47
C ALA A 137 -2.46 -8.79 -10.43
N ARG A 138 -1.62 -9.83 -10.28
CA ARG A 138 -0.15 -9.69 -10.40
C ARG A 138 0.27 -9.29 -11.82
N GLY A 139 -0.53 -9.62 -12.82
CA GLY A 139 -0.34 -9.26 -14.21
C GLY A 139 0.30 -10.36 -15.05
N HIS A 140 0.00 -11.63 -14.79
CA HIS A 140 0.25 -12.70 -15.76
C HIS A 140 -0.84 -12.74 -16.84
N ARG A 141 -0.53 -13.26 -18.03
CA ARG A 141 -1.51 -13.56 -19.08
C ARG A 141 -2.00 -14.99 -18.93
N ILE A 142 -3.15 -15.16 -18.28
CA ILE A 142 -3.76 -16.47 -18.02
C ILE A 142 -5.22 -16.54 -18.50
N GLU A 143 -5.66 -15.59 -19.32
CA GLU A 143 -7.05 -15.43 -19.76
C GLU A 143 -7.55 -16.62 -20.61
N GLN A 144 -6.63 -17.31 -21.30
CA GLN A 144 -6.92 -18.47 -22.16
C GLN A 144 -6.59 -19.82 -21.49
N ILE A 145 -6.12 -19.80 -20.23
CA ILE A 145 -5.76 -21.01 -19.51
C ILE A 145 -7.02 -21.58 -18.86
N GLU A 146 -7.29 -22.85 -19.10
CA GLU A 146 -8.52 -23.50 -18.62
C GLU A 146 -8.57 -23.65 -17.09
N GLU A 147 -7.43 -23.88 -16.45
CA GLU A 147 -7.36 -24.17 -15.02
C GLU A 147 -6.11 -23.58 -14.34
N VAL A 148 -6.30 -23.07 -13.13
CA VAL A 148 -5.24 -22.65 -12.20
C VAL A 148 -5.58 -23.25 -10.84
N PRO A 149 -4.67 -24.01 -10.19
CA PRO A 149 -3.30 -24.35 -10.60
C PRO A 149 -3.21 -25.18 -11.89
N LEU A 150 -2.20 -24.91 -12.72
CA LEU A 150 -1.95 -25.68 -13.94
C LEU A 150 -1.02 -26.85 -13.64
N VAL A 151 -1.50 -28.08 -13.83
CA VAL A 151 -0.74 -29.32 -13.64
C VAL A 151 -0.55 -30.01 -14.99
N ILE A 152 0.67 -30.46 -15.28
CA ILE A 152 1.07 -31.09 -16.54
C ILE A 152 1.67 -32.48 -16.30
N SER A 153 1.58 -33.37 -17.28
CA SER A 153 2.09 -34.74 -17.18
C SER A 153 3.59 -34.80 -16.88
N ASN A 154 4.03 -35.89 -16.22
CA ASN A 154 5.43 -36.12 -15.89
C ASN A 154 6.37 -36.28 -17.10
N GLU A 155 5.82 -36.55 -18.29
CA GLU A 155 6.57 -36.64 -19.55
C GLU A 155 7.40 -35.38 -19.83
N VAL A 156 6.93 -34.22 -19.36
CA VAL A 156 7.60 -32.93 -19.53
C VAL A 156 8.94 -32.86 -18.79
N GLU A 157 9.15 -33.66 -17.74
CA GLU A 157 10.43 -33.71 -17.01
C GLU A 157 11.58 -34.21 -17.89
N SER A 158 11.27 -35.03 -18.90
CA SER A 158 12.21 -35.64 -19.84
C SER A 158 12.52 -34.79 -21.08
N PHE A 159 11.94 -33.58 -21.19
CA PHE A 159 12.20 -32.70 -22.32
C PHE A 159 13.66 -32.26 -22.36
N LYS A 160 14.27 -32.31 -23.55
CA LYS A 160 15.69 -31.95 -23.73
C LYS A 160 15.87 -30.70 -24.57
N LYS A 161 14.89 -30.37 -25.44
CA LYS A 161 15.00 -29.25 -26.37
C LYS A 161 14.07 -28.10 -25.97
N THR A 162 14.55 -26.88 -26.14
CA THR A 162 13.75 -25.66 -25.92
C THR A 162 12.54 -25.59 -26.86
N LYS A 163 12.65 -26.16 -28.07
CA LYS A 163 11.55 -26.22 -29.04
C LYS A 163 10.35 -26.99 -28.49
N GLU A 164 10.60 -28.12 -27.82
CA GLU A 164 9.57 -28.96 -27.16
C GLU A 164 8.86 -28.19 -26.04
N ALA A 165 9.63 -27.45 -25.23
CA ALA A 165 9.07 -26.59 -24.18
C ALA A 165 8.19 -25.45 -24.77
N VAL A 166 8.58 -24.87 -25.92
CA VAL A 166 7.76 -23.85 -26.59
C VAL A 166 6.47 -24.43 -27.15
N THR A 167 6.53 -25.62 -27.77
CA THR A 167 5.32 -26.28 -28.31
C THR A 167 4.33 -26.62 -27.19
N LEU A 168 4.82 -27.11 -26.05
CA LEU A 168 3.99 -27.36 -24.87
C LEU A 168 3.34 -26.09 -24.32
N LEU A 169 4.10 -25.01 -24.15
CA LEU A 169 3.52 -23.76 -23.63
C LEU A 169 2.48 -23.17 -24.58
N LYS A 170 2.58 -23.44 -25.88
CA LYS A 170 1.58 -23.03 -26.86
C LYS A 170 0.32 -23.89 -26.79
N SER A 171 0.45 -25.21 -26.65
CA SER A 171 -0.71 -26.11 -26.48
C SER A 171 -1.49 -25.80 -25.20
N LEU A 172 -0.79 -25.43 -24.12
CA LEU A 172 -1.41 -25.03 -22.84
C LEU A 172 -1.90 -23.58 -22.79
N HIS A 173 -1.83 -22.83 -23.91
CA HIS A 173 -2.13 -21.39 -23.97
C HIS A 173 -1.33 -20.48 -23.01
N ALA A 174 -0.27 -21.01 -22.37
CA ALA A 174 0.59 -20.29 -21.44
C ALA A 174 1.69 -19.45 -22.13
N TYR A 175 1.94 -19.66 -23.42
CA TYR A 175 3.00 -18.98 -24.17
C TYR A 175 2.77 -17.46 -24.31
N ALA A 176 1.53 -16.99 -24.23
CA ALA A 176 1.21 -15.56 -24.25
C ALA A 176 1.93 -14.78 -23.13
N ASP A 177 2.09 -15.38 -21.95
CA ASP A 177 2.82 -14.78 -20.84
C ASP A 177 4.33 -14.68 -21.14
N VAL A 178 4.91 -15.69 -21.81
CA VAL A 178 6.32 -15.67 -22.24
C VAL A 178 6.55 -14.61 -23.32
N VAL A 179 5.65 -14.47 -24.29
CA VAL A 179 5.72 -13.41 -25.32
C VAL A 179 5.69 -12.02 -24.68
N LYS A 180 4.79 -11.80 -23.70
CA LYS A 180 4.75 -10.57 -22.92
C LYS A 180 6.07 -10.27 -22.22
N VAL A 181 6.74 -11.29 -21.68
CA VAL A 181 8.05 -11.10 -21.05
C VAL A 181 9.11 -10.77 -22.10
N SER A 182 9.13 -11.47 -23.23
CA SER A 182 10.05 -11.20 -24.34
C SER A 182 9.98 -9.73 -24.79
N ASN A 183 8.75 -9.24 -25.03
CA ASN A 183 8.49 -7.85 -25.46
C ASN A 183 8.80 -6.81 -24.38
N SER A 184 8.92 -7.23 -23.11
CA SER A 184 9.25 -6.34 -22.00
C SER A 184 10.75 -6.11 -21.82
N ARG A 185 11.61 -6.83 -22.54
CA ARG A 185 13.07 -6.72 -22.41
C ARG A 185 13.54 -5.37 -22.96
N LYS A 186 13.93 -4.46 -22.06
CA LYS A 186 14.40 -3.11 -22.41
C LYS A 186 15.71 -2.77 -21.71
N LEU A 187 16.44 -1.79 -22.24
CA LEU A 187 17.62 -1.23 -21.58
C LEU A 187 17.22 -0.58 -20.25
N ARG A 188 18.00 -0.83 -19.20
CA ARG A 188 17.76 -0.30 -17.87
C ARG A 188 18.10 1.20 -17.84
N ALA A 189 17.21 2.01 -17.28
CA ALA A 189 17.49 3.42 -17.03
C ALA A 189 18.59 3.61 -15.95
N GLY A 190 19.37 4.69 -16.08
CA GLY A 190 20.39 5.10 -15.11
C GLY A 190 21.69 4.29 -15.12
N LYS A 191 22.48 4.43 -14.05
CA LYS A 191 23.85 3.90 -13.91
C LYS A 191 23.96 2.37 -13.80
N GLY A 192 22.83 1.66 -13.73
CA GLY A 192 22.82 0.19 -13.66
C GLY A 192 23.39 -0.48 -14.91
N LYS A 193 23.33 0.19 -16.07
CA LYS A 193 23.88 -0.31 -17.34
C LYS A 193 25.37 -0.61 -17.24
N MET A 194 26.13 0.26 -16.58
CA MET A 194 27.58 0.14 -16.38
C MET A 194 27.97 -0.91 -15.33
N ARG A 195 27.00 -1.57 -14.67
CA ARG A 195 27.23 -2.49 -13.55
C ARG A 195 26.57 -3.85 -13.82
N ASN A 196 26.85 -4.43 -14.98
CA ASN A 196 26.38 -5.75 -15.45
C ASN A 196 24.85 -5.97 -15.33
N ARG A 197 24.06 -4.89 -15.40
CA ARG A 197 22.60 -4.90 -15.28
C ARG A 197 21.95 -4.12 -16.41
N ARG A 198 22.46 -4.33 -17.63
CA ARG A 198 22.10 -3.59 -18.85
C ARG A 198 20.62 -3.71 -19.22
N HIS A 199 20.02 -4.88 -19.03
CA HIS A 199 18.63 -5.14 -19.38
C HIS A 199 17.73 -5.32 -18.15
N ARG A 200 16.43 -5.02 -18.31
CA ARG A 200 15.35 -5.46 -17.42
C ARG A 200 14.30 -6.18 -18.26
N GLN A 201 13.69 -7.20 -17.68
CA GLN A 201 12.56 -7.93 -18.23
C GLN A 201 11.60 -8.30 -17.09
N ARG A 202 10.34 -8.58 -17.43
CA ARG A 202 9.33 -9.11 -16.49
C ARG A 202 9.66 -10.55 -16.08
N ARG A 203 8.95 -11.06 -15.08
CA ARG A 203 9.01 -12.48 -14.66
C ARG A 203 7.84 -13.20 -15.30
N GLY A 204 8.10 -14.33 -15.95
CA GLY A 204 7.10 -15.20 -16.56
C GLY A 204 6.69 -16.35 -15.64
N PRO A 205 6.15 -17.44 -16.22
CA PRO A 205 5.73 -18.60 -15.45
C PRO A 205 6.89 -19.21 -14.67
N LEU A 206 6.56 -19.79 -13.52
CA LEU A 206 7.47 -20.64 -12.74
C LEU A 206 7.12 -22.10 -13.02
N VAL A 207 8.05 -22.89 -13.55
CA VAL A 207 7.86 -24.33 -13.74
C VAL A 207 8.42 -25.04 -12.51
N VAL A 208 7.59 -25.84 -11.85
CA VAL A 208 7.96 -26.63 -10.68
C VAL A 208 7.98 -28.10 -11.04
N TYR A 209 9.10 -28.76 -10.73
CA TYR A 209 9.36 -30.16 -11.10
C TYR A 209 9.79 -30.99 -9.90
N ASN A 210 9.68 -32.32 -10.01
CA ASN A 210 10.15 -33.27 -9.02
C ASN A 210 11.60 -33.68 -9.27
N GLU A 211 11.91 -34.18 -10.47
CA GLU A 211 13.24 -34.66 -10.86
C GLU A 211 13.76 -33.95 -12.13
N ASP A 212 15.08 -33.74 -12.21
CA ASP A 212 15.69 -33.09 -13.38
C ASP A 212 16.19 -34.13 -14.39
N ASN A 213 15.31 -34.54 -15.31
CA ASN A 213 15.63 -35.43 -16.43
C ASN A 213 15.88 -34.68 -17.75
N GLY A 214 16.12 -33.36 -17.69
CA GLY A 214 16.34 -32.49 -18.84
C GLY A 214 15.54 -31.19 -18.79
N ILE A 215 14.47 -31.15 -18.01
CA ILE A 215 13.55 -30.02 -17.90
C ILE A 215 14.24 -28.69 -17.61
N VAL A 216 15.27 -28.67 -16.75
CA VAL A 216 16.00 -27.43 -16.45
C VAL A 216 16.68 -26.90 -17.72
N ARG A 217 17.27 -27.79 -18.54
CA ARG A 217 17.93 -27.40 -19.78
C ARG A 217 16.91 -26.95 -20.85
N ALA A 218 15.77 -27.62 -20.93
CA ALA A 218 14.71 -27.29 -21.89
C ALA A 218 14.07 -25.92 -21.61
N PHE A 219 13.83 -25.56 -20.34
CA PHE A 219 13.09 -24.33 -20.00
C PHE A 219 13.99 -23.12 -19.66
N ARG A 220 15.25 -23.29 -19.21
CA ARG A 220 16.09 -22.18 -18.70
C ARG A 220 16.35 -21.04 -19.69
N ASN A 221 16.31 -21.31 -21.00
CA ASN A 221 16.63 -20.31 -22.03
C ASN A 221 15.40 -19.49 -22.46
N LEU A 222 14.19 -19.86 -22.00
CA LEU A 222 12.98 -19.13 -22.33
C LEU A 222 12.93 -17.78 -21.58
N PRO A 223 12.53 -16.68 -22.23
CA PRO A 223 12.50 -15.36 -21.61
C PRO A 223 11.64 -15.29 -20.34
N GLY A 224 12.32 -15.18 -19.19
CA GLY A 224 11.70 -14.96 -17.88
C GLY A 224 10.97 -16.14 -17.27
N VAL A 225 10.99 -17.30 -17.93
CA VAL A 225 10.63 -18.57 -17.31
C VAL A 225 11.69 -18.91 -16.27
N GLU A 226 11.25 -19.36 -15.10
CA GLU A 226 12.15 -19.89 -14.08
C GLU A 226 11.72 -21.33 -13.77
N VAL A 227 12.69 -22.14 -13.37
CA VAL A 227 12.48 -23.56 -13.07
C VAL A 227 12.96 -23.80 -11.65
N VAL A 228 12.21 -24.55 -10.84
CA VAL A 228 12.57 -24.85 -9.45
C VAL A 228 12.10 -26.25 -9.05
N ASN A 229 12.90 -26.93 -8.23
CA ASN A 229 12.51 -28.21 -7.66
C ASN A 229 11.48 -28.01 -6.53
N VAL A 230 10.46 -28.85 -6.45
CA VAL A 230 9.42 -28.80 -5.40
C VAL A 230 9.99 -28.84 -3.97
N ARG A 231 11.07 -29.59 -3.74
CA ARG A 231 11.71 -29.68 -2.41
C ARG A 231 12.48 -28.41 -2.05
N GLY A 232 12.87 -27.62 -3.04
CA GLY A 232 13.70 -26.42 -2.94
C GLY A 232 12.97 -25.10 -3.18
N LEU A 233 11.66 -25.03 -2.93
CA LEU A 233 10.83 -23.85 -3.22
C LEU A 233 11.32 -22.59 -2.48
N ASN A 234 11.59 -21.54 -3.26
CA ASN A 234 12.13 -20.28 -2.76
C ASN A 234 11.09 -19.15 -2.82
N LEU A 235 10.92 -18.44 -1.71
CA LEU A 235 10.03 -17.27 -1.63
C LEU A 235 10.40 -16.18 -2.64
N LEU A 236 11.68 -15.96 -2.91
CA LEU A 236 12.11 -14.92 -3.87
C LEU A 236 11.67 -15.23 -5.31
N GLN A 237 11.42 -16.49 -5.63
CA GLN A 237 10.89 -16.93 -6.92
C GLN A 237 9.36 -16.97 -6.88
N LEU A 238 8.74 -17.47 -5.81
CA LEU A 238 7.28 -17.55 -5.69
C LEU A 238 6.61 -16.17 -5.58
N ALA A 239 7.22 -15.24 -4.84
CA ALA A 239 6.71 -13.88 -4.66
C ALA A 239 7.75 -12.82 -5.06
N PRO A 240 8.11 -12.69 -6.36
CA PRO A 240 9.13 -11.75 -6.79
C PRO A 240 8.73 -10.31 -6.45
N GLY A 241 9.57 -9.62 -5.69
CA GLY A 241 9.29 -8.25 -5.23
C GLY A 241 8.41 -8.19 -3.98
N GLY A 242 8.04 -9.33 -3.39
CA GLY A 242 7.10 -9.42 -2.28
C GLY A 242 5.62 -9.41 -2.72
N HIS A 243 5.35 -9.51 -4.02
CA HIS A 243 4.00 -9.60 -4.58
C HIS A 243 3.57 -11.04 -4.77
N LEU A 244 2.37 -11.36 -4.28
CA LEU A 244 1.73 -12.67 -4.34
C LEU A 244 1.15 -12.99 -5.72
N GLY A 245 0.82 -14.26 -5.95
CA GLY A 245 0.10 -14.71 -7.15
C GLY A 245 0.97 -14.86 -8.39
N ARG A 246 2.16 -15.46 -8.29
CA ARG A 246 2.92 -15.81 -9.49
C ARG A 246 2.22 -16.96 -10.21
N PHE A 247 2.19 -16.95 -11.54
CA PHE A 247 1.71 -18.08 -12.32
C PHE A 247 2.71 -19.23 -12.23
N VAL A 248 2.25 -20.38 -11.73
CA VAL A 248 3.06 -21.59 -11.51
C VAL A 248 2.49 -22.74 -12.33
N ILE A 249 3.37 -23.46 -13.02
CA ILE A 249 3.09 -24.67 -13.79
C ILE A 249 3.74 -25.83 -13.05
N TRP A 250 2.96 -26.84 -12.68
CA TRP A 250 3.40 -27.97 -11.87
C TRP A 250 3.50 -29.23 -12.71
N THR A 251 4.58 -29.99 -12.60
CA THR A 251 4.53 -31.39 -13.04
C THR A 251 3.68 -32.19 -12.07
N GLU A 252 3.03 -33.24 -12.58
CA GLU A 252 2.18 -34.15 -11.82
C GLU A 252 2.88 -34.68 -10.55
N GLY A 253 4.11 -35.16 -10.69
CA GLY A 253 4.93 -35.66 -9.59
C GLY A 253 5.30 -34.57 -8.59
N ALA A 254 5.56 -33.34 -9.05
CA ALA A 254 5.78 -32.21 -8.15
C ALA A 254 4.53 -31.84 -7.37
N PHE A 255 3.37 -31.89 -8.02
CA PHE A 255 2.08 -31.54 -7.43
C PHE A 255 1.67 -32.55 -6.35
N GLY A 256 1.79 -33.85 -6.63
CA GLY A 256 1.51 -34.92 -5.65
C GLY A 256 2.43 -34.88 -4.43
N LEU A 257 3.67 -34.43 -4.59
CA LEU A 257 4.66 -34.38 -3.51
C LEU A 257 4.51 -33.17 -2.57
N LEU A 258 3.61 -32.21 -2.87
CA LEU A 258 3.44 -31.01 -2.05
C LEU A 258 2.98 -31.30 -0.62
N ASP A 259 2.05 -32.24 -0.44
CA ASP A 259 1.54 -32.61 0.89
C ASP A 259 2.58 -33.33 1.73
N GLU A 260 3.51 -34.06 1.12
CA GLU A 260 4.67 -34.61 1.84
C GLU A 260 5.63 -33.50 2.30
N VAL A 261 5.92 -32.55 1.40
CA VAL A 261 6.88 -31.45 1.64
C VAL A 261 6.39 -30.43 2.65
N PHE A 262 5.08 -30.17 2.75
CA PHE A 262 4.53 -29.17 3.66
C PHE A 262 3.65 -29.74 4.77
N GLY A 263 3.23 -31.01 4.67
CA GLY A 263 2.21 -31.58 5.54
C GLY A 263 0.82 -31.06 5.17
N THR A 264 -0.18 -31.54 5.90
CA THR A 264 -1.54 -31.02 5.87
C THR A 264 -1.83 -30.23 7.15
N PHE A 265 -3.10 -29.89 7.42
CA PHE A 265 -3.48 -29.28 8.70
C PHE A 265 -3.39 -30.29 9.85
N ASP A 266 -3.67 -31.57 9.58
CA ASP A 266 -3.74 -32.63 10.59
C ASP A 266 -2.49 -33.53 10.59
N LYS A 267 -1.80 -33.65 9.45
CA LYS A 267 -0.62 -34.50 9.27
C LYS A 267 0.65 -33.65 9.17
N ALA A 268 1.64 -33.96 10.00
CA ALA A 268 2.95 -33.32 9.95
C ALA A 268 3.67 -33.60 8.61
N SER A 269 4.50 -32.66 8.18
CA SER A 269 5.35 -32.83 7.00
C SER A 269 6.41 -33.92 7.19
N THR A 270 6.68 -34.70 6.14
CA THR A 270 7.76 -35.69 6.12
C THR A 270 9.13 -35.01 6.00
N HIS A 271 9.24 -34.00 5.15
CA HIS A 271 10.51 -33.30 4.87
C HIS A 271 10.85 -32.22 5.91
N LYS A 272 9.83 -31.64 6.57
CA LYS A 272 10.03 -30.57 7.54
C LYS A 272 9.66 -31.08 8.92
N LYS A 273 10.69 -31.41 9.70
CA LYS A 273 10.55 -31.79 11.11
C LYS A 273 9.61 -30.84 11.87
N ASP A 274 8.64 -31.45 12.55
CA ASP A 274 7.64 -30.83 13.43
C ASP A 274 6.89 -29.65 12.78
N TYR A 275 6.63 -29.74 11.48
CA TYR A 275 5.94 -28.69 10.74
C TYR A 275 4.53 -29.10 10.33
N PHE A 276 3.57 -28.23 10.69
CA PHE A 276 2.18 -28.27 10.26
C PHE A 276 1.83 -27.00 9.47
N LEU A 277 0.80 -27.09 8.65
CA LEU A 277 0.29 -25.92 7.94
C LEU A 277 -0.25 -24.86 8.93
N PRO A 278 -0.08 -23.57 8.64
CA PRO A 278 -0.62 -22.52 9.49
C PRO A 278 -2.15 -22.51 9.45
N THR A 279 -2.77 -22.40 10.61
CA THR A 279 -4.24 -22.27 10.73
C THR A 279 -4.69 -20.84 10.42
N ALA A 280 -5.84 -20.72 9.76
CA ALA A 280 -6.46 -19.42 9.50
C ALA A 280 -7.12 -18.88 10.77
N LYS A 281 -7.07 -17.55 10.98
CA LYS A 281 -7.80 -16.91 12.09
C LYS A 281 -9.31 -16.90 11.90
N ILE A 282 -9.76 -16.96 10.65
CA ILE A 282 -11.16 -16.95 10.24
C ILE A 282 -11.37 -18.17 9.35
N SER A 283 -12.37 -19.00 9.67
CA SER A 283 -12.69 -20.20 8.89
C SER A 283 -13.31 -19.88 7.53
N ASN A 284 -14.23 -18.91 7.49
CA ASN A 284 -14.84 -18.40 6.26
C ASN A 284 -14.54 -16.90 6.05
N PRO A 285 -13.69 -16.53 5.08
CA PRO A 285 -13.36 -15.13 4.82
C PRO A 285 -14.46 -14.35 4.08
N ASP A 286 -15.52 -15.00 3.59
CA ASP A 286 -16.65 -14.34 2.95
C ASP A 286 -17.56 -13.67 4.00
N VAL A 287 -17.11 -12.49 4.45
CA VAL A 287 -17.82 -11.66 5.41
C VAL A 287 -19.19 -11.24 4.87
N THR A 288 -19.33 -11.05 3.55
CA THR A 288 -20.62 -10.68 2.95
C THR A 288 -21.65 -11.78 3.10
N ARG A 289 -21.28 -13.04 2.86
CA ARG A 289 -22.15 -14.20 3.09
C ARG A 289 -22.51 -14.35 4.57
N LEU A 290 -21.54 -14.16 5.47
CA LEU A 290 -21.81 -14.23 6.91
C LEU A 290 -22.79 -13.14 7.34
N ILE A 291 -22.55 -11.88 6.97
CA ILE A 291 -23.43 -10.76 7.31
C ILE A 291 -24.85 -10.98 6.77
N ASN A 292 -24.98 -11.50 5.56
CA ASN A 292 -26.28 -11.71 4.91
C ASN A 292 -26.95 -13.04 5.28
N SER A 293 -26.37 -13.82 6.19
CA SER A 293 -26.97 -15.07 6.68
C SER A 293 -28.24 -14.81 7.50
N THR A 294 -29.17 -15.76 7.48
CA THR A 294 -30.46 -15.64 8.18
C THR A 294 -30.28 -15.52 9.70
N GLU A 295 -29.28 -16.21 10.24
CA GLU A 295 -28.92 -16.21 11.65
C GLU A 295 -28.50 -14.82 12.12
N ILE A 296 -27.72 -14.09 11.31
CA ILE A 296 -27.32 -12.70 11.64
C ILE A 296 -28.46 -11.73 11.34
N GLN A 297 -29.06 -11.81 10.15
CA GLN A 297 -30.08 -10.84 9.71
C GLN A 297 -31.35 -10.87 10.56
N SER A 298 -31.71 -12.01 11.17
CA SER A 298 -32.88 -12.11 12.06
C SER A 298 -32.72 -11.34 13.38
N ILE A 299 -31.48 -11.11 13.82
CA ILE A 299 -31.17 -10.42 15.09
C ILE A 299 -30.83 -8.94 14.86
N VAL A 300 -30.28 -8.61 13.68
CA VAL A 300 -29.86 -7.24 13.35
C VAL A 300 -31.05 -6.28 13.32
N ARG A 301 -30.89 -5.12 13.96
CA ARG A 301 -31.90 -4.06 13.95
C ARG A 301 -32.08 -3.51 12.52
N PRO A 302 -33.31 -3.13 12.12
CA PRO A 302 -33.53 -2.50 10.83
C PRO A 302 -32.65 -1.24 10.69
N ALA A 303 -32.14 -1.00 9.48
CA ALA A 303 -31.34 0.18 9.20
C ALA A 303 -32.16 1.44 9.50
N GLY A 304 -31.63 2.31 10.36
CA GLY A 304 -32.27 3.59 10.69
C GLY A 304 -32.38 4.52 9.48
N GLN A 305 -33.20 5.57 9.62
CA GLN A 305 -33.32 6.61 8.60
C GLN A 305 -31.95 7.23 8.29
N LYS A 306 -31.63 7.42 7.01
CA LYS A 306 -30.37 8.03 6.57
C LYS A 306 -30.29 9.46 7.11
N THR A 307 -29.53 9.70 8.18
CA THR A 307 -29.27 11.05 8.67
C THR A 307 -28.25 11.74 7.76
N GLN A 308 -28.72 12.48 6.76
CA GLN A 308 -27.83 13.36 5.99
C GLN A 308 -27.47 14.57 6.86
N LYS A 309 -26.37 14.48 7.61
CA LYS A 309 -25.76 15.68 8.22
C LYS A 309 -25.30 16.56 7.05
N ARG A 310 -25.92 17.72 6.88
CA ARG A 310 -25.47 18.76 5.93
C ARG A 310 -24.53 19.71 6.70
N PRO A 311 -23.21 19.44 6.76
CA PRO A 311 -22.28 20.18 7.61
C PRO A 311 -22.21 21.66 7.24
N TRP A 312 -22.37 21.97 5.95
CA TRP A 312 -22.32 23.32 5.39
C TRP A 312 -23.70 23.86 5.00
N THR A 313 -24.71 23.64 5.85
CA THR A 313 -25.97 24.37 5.66
C THR A 313 -25.82 25.75 6.27
N GLN A 314 -25.93 26.80 5.46
CA GLN A 314 -26.00 28.16 6.00
C GLN A 314 -27.20 28.24 6.95
N LYS A 315 -26.94 28.51 8.23
CA LYS A 315 -27.99 28.82 9.20
C LYS A 315 -28.59 30.17 8.82
N LYS A 316 -29.73 30.15 8.13
CA LYS A 316 -30.44 31.37 7.73
C LYS A 316 -30.95 32.09 8.97
N ASN A 317 -30.66 33.38 9.11
CA ASN A 317 -31.10 34.20 10.23
C ASN A 317 -32.65 34.29 10.25
N PRO A 318 -33.35 33.80 11.30
CA PRO A 318 -34.81 33.86 11.38
C PRO A 318 -35.38 35.27 11.46
N LEU A 319 -34.64 36.25 11.98
CA LEU A 319 -35.13 37.63 12.10
C LEU A 319 -35.25 38.31 10.72
N VAL A 320 -34.39 37.92 9.78
CA VAL A 320 -34.37 38.43 8.40
C VAL A 320 -35.17 37.51 7.47
N ASN A 321 -35.02 36.19 7.62
CA ASN A 321 -35.69 35.21 6.79
C ASN A 321 -37.03 34.75 7.41
N LYS A 322 -38.13 35.35 6.94
CA LYS A 322 -39.49 35.05 7.44
C LYS A 322 -39.89 33.58 7.30
N ALA A 323 -39.46 32.87 6.26
CA ALA A 323 -39.79 31.45 6.09
C ALA A 323 -39.16 30.59 7.20
N VAL A 324 -37.94 30.92 7.62
CA VAL A 324 -37.28 30.27 8.76
C VAL A 324 -37.90 30.71 10.08
N LEU A 325 -38.27 31.98 10.22
CA LEU A 325 -39.02 32.47 11.38
C LEU A 325 -40.31 31.68 11.59
N PHE A 326 -41.11 31.52 10.54
CA PHE A 326 -42.40 30.83 10.62
C PHE A 326 -42.25 29.32 10.84
N ARG A 327 -41.17 28.73 10.32
CA ARG A 327 -40.84 27.33 10.61
C ARG A 327 -40.49 27.12 12.08
N LEU A 328 -39.76 28.07 12.70
CA LEU A 328 -39.33 27.98 14.10
C LEU A 328 -40.41 28.45 15.08
N ASN A 329 -41.16 29.49 14.71
CA ASN A 329 -42.23 30.10 15.49
C ASN A 329 -43.44 30.41 14.59
N PRO A 330 -44.41 29.49 14.50
CA PRO A 330 -45.63 29.71 13.73
C PRO A 330 -46.45 30.93 14.18
N TYR A 331 -46.40 31.27 15.48
CA TYR A 331 -47.13 32.40 16.06
C TYR A 331 -46.53 33.76 15.66
N ALA A 332 -45.27 33.81 15.23
CA ALA A 332 -44.69 35.04 14.67
C ALA A 332 -45.45 35.52 13.41
N LYS A 333 -46.13 34.61 12.69
CA LYS A 333 -46.96 34.95 11.53
C LYS A 333 -48.23 35.71 11.93
N THR A 334 -48.86 35.34 13.04
CA THR A 334 -50.09 35.98 13.53
C THR A 334 -49.79 37.33 14.15
N ILE A 335 -48.76 37.45 15.00
CA ILE A 335 -48.33 38.72 15.60
C ILE A 335 -48.04 39.75 14.51
N ARG A 336 -47.23 39.38 13.51
CA ARG A 336 -46.83 40.32 12.45
C ARG A 336 -48.02 40.75 11.59
N ARG A 337 -49.00 39.87 11.39
CA ARG A 337 -50.27 40.21 10.72
C ARG A 337 -51.10 41.18 11.56
N GLN A 338 -51.21 40.93 12.86
CA GLN A 338 -51.91 41.83 13.79
C GLN A 338 -51.25 43.22 13.84
N GLU A 339 -49.92 43.26 13.85
CA GLU A 339 -49.15 44.51 13.86
C GLU A 339 -49.32 45.31 12.57
N LEU A 340 -49.28 44.66 11.40
CA LEU A 340 -49.59 45.30 10.11
C LEU A 340 -51.00 45.90 10.11
N LEU A 341 -52.00 45.13 10.54
CA LEU A 341 -53.39 45.62 10.64
C LEU A 341 -53.50 46.79 11.64
N LYS A 342 -52.75 46.76 12.75
CA LYS A 342 -52.71 47.86 13.73
C LYS A 342 -52.06 49.11 13.13
N GLN A 343 -50.97 48.98 12.38
CA GLN A 343 -50.30 50.09 11.70
C GLN A 343 -51.17 50.70 10.60
N GLU A 344 -51.87 49.89 9.81
CA GLU A 344 -52.84 50.38 8.82
C GLU A 344 -53.97 51.18 9.48
N ARG A 345 -54.50 50.67 10.61
CA ARG A 345 -55.50 51.39 11.41
C ARG A 345 -54.96 52.72 11.97
N GLN A 346 -53.69 52.77 12.38
CA GLN A 346 -53.07 54.00 12.90
C GLN A 346 -52.79 55.01 11.79
N LYS A 347 -52.30 54.59 10.61
CA LYS A 347 -52.12 55.48 9.45
C LYS A 347 -53.43 56.14 9.03
N LYS A 348 -54.55 55.42 9.12
CA LYS A 348 -55.89 55.97 8.85
C LYS A 348 -56.37 56.99 9.90
N LYS A 349 -55.81 57.03 11.11
CA LYS A 349 -56.28 57.89 12.22
C LYS A 349 -55.65 59.30 12.27
N GLY A 350 -54.63 59.61 11.45
CA GLY A 350 -53.98 60.94 11.41
C GLY A 350 -53.26 61.36 12.72
N PRO A 351 -52.43 62.42 12.71
CA PRO A 351 -51.70 62.86 13.90
C PRO A 351 -52.67 63.48 14.92
N LYS A 352 -52.68 62.96 16.16
CA LYS A 352 -53.39 63.61 17.28
C LYS A 352 -52.64 64.88 17.68
N LYS A 353 -53.33 66.03 17.73
CA LYS A 353 -52.80 67.26 18.36
C LYS A 353 -52.72 67.06 19.86
N ASP A 354 -51.52 67.08 20.43
CA ASP A 354 -51.30 67.02 21.87
C ASP A 354 -51.69 68.34 22.55
N VAL A 355 -52.94 68.40 23.03
CA VAL A 355 -53.45 69.55 23.81
C VAL A 355 -52.73 69.69 25.16
N ASN A 356 -52.03 68.65 25.63
CA ASN A 356 -51.33 68.63 26.93
C ASN A 356 -50.03 69.44 27.00
N ASN A 357 -49.35 69.72 25.88
CA ASN A 357 -48.06 70.42 25.92
C ASN A 357 -48.19 71.93 26.21
N LYS A 358 -49.35 72.56 25.96
CA LYS A 358 -49.57 73.98 26.31
C LYS A 358 -49.70 74.20 27.81
N ARG A 359 -50.44 73.33 28.52
CA ARG A 359 -50.64 73.43 29.98
C ARG A 359 -49.36 73.17 30.77
N ILE A 360 -48.48 72.30 30.28
CA ILE A 360 -47.18 72.02 30.92
C ILE A 360 -46.23 73.21 30.76
N GLY A 361 -46.22 73.87 29.59
CA GLY A 361 -45.39 75.05 29.34
C GLY A 361 -45.74 76.28 30.19
N GLU A 362 -47.03 76.50 30.46
CA GLU A 362 -47.50 77.58 31.34
C GLU A 362 -47.11 77.32 32.81
N ALA A 363 -47.26 76.08 33.29
CA ALA A 363 -46.88 75.70 34.66
C ALA A 363 -45.36 75.80 34.90
N THR A 364 -44.53 75.44 33.92
CA THR A 364 -43.07 75.58 34.03
C THR A 364 -42.61 77.04 34.06
N ASN A 365 -43.27 77.94 33.33
CA ASN A 365 -42.88 79.36 33.30
C ASN A 365 -43.19 80.08 34.62
N VAL A 366 -44.24 79.69 35.34
CA VAL A 366 -44.56 80.25 36.66
C VAL A 366 -43.51 79.83 37.70
N ILE A 367 -43.08 78.56 37.68
CA ILE A 367 -42.07 78.04 38.61
C ILE A 367 -40.71 78.74 38.41
N VAL A 368 -40.30 78.96 37.15
CA VAL A 368 -39.01 79.61 36.86
C VAL A 368 -38.98 81.08 37.32
N ARG A 369 -40.09 81.82 37.24
CA ARG A 369 -40.15 83.20 37.77
C ARG A 369 -40.00 83.25 39.29
N ASN A 370 -40.69 82.37 40.02
CA ASN A 370 -40.65 82.38 41.47
C ASN A 370 -39.24 82.04 42.01
N VAL A 371 -38.51 81.12 41.34
CA VAL A 371 -37.14 80.77 41.72
C VAL A 371 -36.16 81.92 41.46
N MET A 372 -36.34 82.71 40.40
CA MET A 372 -35.48 83.86 40.10
C MET A 372 -35.69 85.05 41.07
N GLU A 373 -36.89 85.23 41.63
CA GLU A 373 -37.13 86.28 42.64
C GLU A 373 -36.53 85.91 44.00
N GLU A 374 -36.62 84.63 44.42
CA GLU A 374 -36.03 84.17 45.69
C GLU A 374 -34.49 84.26 45.72
N ASP A 375 -33.79 83.89 44.63
CA ASP A 375 -32.32 83.94 44.60
C ASP A 375 -31.74 85.37 44.57
N SER A 376 -32.53 86.39 44.22
CA SER A 376 -32.08 87.79 44.16
C SER A 376 -32.03 88.52 45.52
N THR A 377 -32.53 87.89 46.59
CA THR A 377 -32.71 88.52 47.92
C THR A 377 -31.67 88.14 48.98
N TYR A 378 -30.62 87.38 48.62
CA TYR A 378 -29.50 87.07 49.54
C TYR A 378 -28.15 87.61 49.03
N PRO A 379 -27.66 88.76 49.52
CA PRO A 379 -26.28 89.19 49.35
C PRO A 379 -25.38 88.75 50.52
N SER A 380 -24.27 88.08 50.15
CA SER A 380 -22.99 87.80 50.87
C SER A 380 -23.02 87.17 52.26
#